data_AF-A0A7V9VUQ3-F1
#
_entry.id   AF-A0A7V9VUQ3-F1
#
_cell.length_a   1.000
_cell.length_b   1.000
_cell.length_c   1.000
_cell.angle_alpha   90.00
_cell.angle_beta   90.00
_cell.angle_gamma   90.00
#
_symmetry.space_group_name_H-M   'P 1'
#
loop_
_entity.id
_entity.type
_entity.pdbx_description
1 polymer ?
#
loop_
_entity_poly.entity_id
_entity_poly.type
_entity_poly.pdbx_seq_one_letter_code
_entity_poly.pdbx_strand_id
1 'polypeptide(L)'
;MVGSMKPGKNRETGQVGGAQNPGERAVQIIAVVVLVSVALAMFIPFAFSIATSLKTSPEAAQLSFGNMFWPQDPTDAAYQTAFDSNIARWFFNSVLVALIW
;
A
#
# COMPACT_ATOMS: atom_id res chain seq x y z
N MET A 1 -43.50 -19.71 55.03
CA MET A 1 -43.39 -20.34 53.69
C MET A 1 -42.49 -19.46 52.85
N VAL A 2 -41.19 -19.76 52.80
CA VAL A 2 -40.20 -18.98 52.06
C VAL A 2 -40.20 -19.44 50.61
N GLY A 3 -40.63 -18.56 49.70
CA GLY A 3 -40.61 -18.80 48.26
C GLY A 3 -39.17 -18.90 47.77
N SER A 4 -38.82 -20.04 47.19
CA SER A 4 -37.50 -20.31 46.61
C SER A 4 -37.27 -19.41 45.39
N MET A 5 -36.40 -18.42 45.56
CA MET A 5 -35.91 -17.56 44.50
C MET A 5 -34.97 -18.38 43.61
N LYS A 6 -35.41 -18.73 42.39
CA LYS A 6 -34.52 -19.33 41.39
C LYS A 6 -33.58 -18.25 40.86
N PRO A 7 -32.25 -18.40 40.98
CA PRO A 7 -31.33 -17.47 40.36
C PRO A 7 -31.47 -17.60 38.84
N GLY A 8 -31.87 -16.51 38.19
CA GLY A 8 -31.79 -16.36 36.75
C GLY A 8 -30.33 -16.54 36.34
N LYS A 9 -30.09 -17.56 35.52
CA LYS A 9 -28.78 -17.94 34.99
C LYS A 9 -28.14 -16.75 34.28
N ASN A 10 -27.20 -16.09 34.95
CA ASN A 10 -26.28 -15.12 34.35
C ASN A 10 -25.62 -15.80 33.13
N ARG A 11 -25.96 -15.35 31.92
CA ARG A 11 -25.28 -15.76 30.70
C ARG A 11 -24.00 -14.95 30.55
N GLU A 12 -23.06 -15.17 31.47
CA GLU A 12 -21.66 -14.91 31.22
C GLU A 12 -21.03 -16.22 30.76
N THR A 13 -20.77 -16.35 29.46
CA THR A 13 -19.68 -17.20 28.97
C THR A 13 -19.47 -16.87 27.50
N GLY A 14 -18.28 -16.39 27.20
CA GLY A 14 -17.85 -16.06 25.85
C GLY A 14 -18.03 -17.24 24.90
N GLN A 15 -18.47 -16.91 23.68
CA GLN A 15 -18.34 -17.78 22.53
C GLN A 15 -17.65 -16.99 21.43
N VAL A 16 -16.43 -16.54 21.72
CA VAL A 16 -15.47 -16.10 20.70
C VAL A 16 -14.89 -17.38 20.11
N GLY A 17 -15.58 -17.94 19.13
CA GLY A 17 -15.21 -19.23 18.55
C GLY A 17 -16.37 -19.87 17.81
N GLY A 18 -17.06 -19.07 16.99
CA GLY A 18 -17.97 -19.65 16.00
C GLY A 18 -17.14 -20.54 15.08
N ALA A 19 -17.43 -21.83 15.06
CA ALA A 19 -16.89 -22.75 14.06
C ALA A 19 -17.33 -22.21 12.69
N GLN A 20 -16.46 -21.44 12.05
CA GLN A 20 -16.76 -20.81 10.76
C GLN A 20 -17.18 -21.90 9.78
N ASN A 21 -18.34 -21.71 9.15
CA ASN A 21 -18.81 -22.62 8.12
C ASN A 21 -17.75 -22.68 6.98
N PRO A 22 -17.57 -23.81 6.30
CA PRO A 22 -16.57 -23.91 5.22
C PRO A 22 -16.79 -22.87 4.11
N GLY A 23 -18.04 -22.44 3.88
CA GLY A 23 -18.35 -21.32 2.99
C GLY A 23 -17.85 -19.96 3.49
N GLU A 24 -17.95 -19.68 4.79
CA GLU A 24 -17.43 -18.44 5.39
C GLU A 24 -15.90 -18.38 5.29
N ARG A 25 -15.22 -19.52 5.52
CA ARG A 25 -13.77 -19.63 5.32
C ARG A 25 -13.35 -19.38 3.88
N ALA A 26 -14.07 -19.95 2.91
CA ALA A 26 -13.79 -19.72 1.49
C ALA A 26 -13.93 -18.24 1.11
N VAL A 27 -15.01 -17.59 1.56
CA VAL A 27 -15.22 -16.15 1.34
C VAL A 27 -14.13 -15.32 2.01
N GLN A 28 -13.73 -15.66 3.23
CA GLN A 28 -12.65 -14.97 3.93
C GLN A 28 -11.32 -15.09 3.17
N ILE A 29 -10.97 -16.28 2.69
CA ILE A 29 -9.73 -16.50 1.91
C ILE A 29 -9.77 -15.68 0.63
N ILE A 30 -10.88 -15.72 -0.12
CA ILE A 30 -11.04 -14.93 -1.35
C ILE A 30 -10.92 -13.44 -1.05
N ALA A 31 -11.60 -12.95 -0.01
CA ALA A 31 -11.53 -11.55 0.39
C ALA A 31 -10.11 -11.11 0.72
N VAL A 32 -9.35 -11.92 1.47
CA VAL A 32 -7.95 -11.63 1.80
C VAL A 32 -7.07 -11.66 0.55
N VAL A 33 -7.24 -12.64 -0.34
CA VAL A 33 -6.47 -12.72 -1.61
C VAL A 33 -6.73 -11.49 -2.47
N VAL A 34 -8.00 -11.07 -2.61
CA VAL A 34 -8.36 -9.86 -3.35
C VAL A 34 -7.77 -8.62 -2.67
N LEU A 35 -7.88 -8.50 -1.35
CA LEU A 35 -7.36 -7.36 -0.59
C LEU A 35 -5.83 -7.24 -0.76
N VAL A 36 -5.10 -8.35 -0.63
CA VAL A 36 -3.65 -8.40 -0.83
C VAL A 36 -3.31 -8.05 -2.28
N SER A 37 -4.05 -8.58 -3.26
CA SER A 37 -3.82 -8.30 -4.67
C SER A 37 -4.01 -6.82 -5.01
N VAL A 38 -5.08 -6.21 -4.49
CA VAL A 38 -5.35 -4.78 -4.65
C VAL A 38 -4.28 -3.94 -3.94
N ALA A 39 -3.90 -4.31 -2.72
CA ALA A 39 -2.83 -3.63 -1.99
C ALA A 39 -1.51 -3.68 -2.76
N LEU A 40 -1.15 -4.84 -3.34
CA LEU A 40 0.03 -4.98 -4.19
C LEU A 40 -0.09 -4.16 -5.49
N ALA A 41 -1.28 -4.15 -6.12
CA ALA A 41 -1.52 -3.37 -7.32
C ALA A 41 -1.34 -1.86 -7.08
N MET A 42 -1.65 -1.36 -5.88
CA MET A 42 -1.40 0.04 -5.50
C MET A 42 0.10 0.40 -5.51
N PHE A 43 1.01 -0.56 -5.41
CA PHE A 43 2.45 -0.31 -5.53
C PHE A 43 2.94 -0.18 -6.97
N ILE A 44 2.16 -0.60 -7.98
CA ILE A 44 2.52 -0.50 -9.40
C ILE A 44 2.94 0.93 -9.82
N PRO A 45 2.19 2.02 -9.53
CA PRO A 45 2.61 3.37 -9.91
C PRO A 45 3.93 3.80 -9.27
N PHE A 46 4.23 3.33 -8.05
CA PHE A 46 5.49 3.62 -7.38
C PHE A 46 6.66 2.88 -8.03
N ALA A 47 6.49 1.59 -8.34
CA ALA A 47 7.49 0.82 -9.07
C ALA A 47 7.77 1.43 -10.45
N PHE A 48 6.73 1.86 -11.16
CA PHE A 48 6.86 2.56 -12.43
C PHE A 48 7.61 3.89 -12.30
N SER A 49 7.36 4.65 -11.24
CA SER A 49 8.06 5.91 -10.97
C SER A 49 9.56 5.68 -10.73
N ILE A 50 9.93 4.68 -9.94
CA ILE A 50 11.33 4.32 -9.70
C ILE A 50 11.99 3.85 -11.00
N ALA A 51 11.36 2.94 -11.75
CA ALA A 51 11.88 2.45 -13.02
C ALA A 51 12.10 3.61 -14.01
N THR A 52 11.18 4.58 -14.05
CA THR A 52 11.28 5.75 -14.93
C THR A 52 12.37 6.72 -14.50
N SER A 53 12.63 6.87 -13.19
CA SER A 53 13.74 7.70 -12.70
C SER A 53 15.12 7.23 -13.17
N LEU A 54 15.22 5.95 -13.54
CA LEU A 54 16.44 5.33 -14.07
C LEU A 54 16.48 5.27 -15.60
N LYS A 55 15.42 5.66 -16.30
CA LYS A 55 15.39 5.67 -17.77
C LYS A 55 16.14 6.89 -18.31
N THR A 56 16.71 6.73 -19.50
CA THR A 56 17.25 7.88 -20.26
C THR A 56 16.11 8.82 -20.67
N SER A 57 16.40 10.12 -20.88
CA SER A 57 15.39 11.10 -21.31
C SER A 57 14.59 10.70 -22.57
N PRO A 58 15.21 10.21 -23.66
CA PRO A 58 14.46 9.76 -24.83
C PRO A 58 13.63 8.49 -24.55
N GLU A 59 14.11 7.58 -23.70
CA GLU A 59 13.38 6.37 -23.33
C GLU A 59 12.17 6.67 -22.43
N ALA A 60 12.29 7.63 -21.50
CA ALA A 60 11.19 8.09 -20.68
C ALA A 60 10.11 8.83 -21.50
N ALA A 61 10.52 9.54 -22.56
CA ALA A 61 9.60 10.26 -23.45
C ALA A 61 8.87 9.34 -24.46
N GLN A 62 9.46 8.20 -24.81
CA GLN A 62 8.92 7.23 -25.76
C GLN A 62 8.64 5.89 -25.09
N LEU A 63 7.53 5.85 -24.35
CA LEU A 63 7.05 4.62 -23.74
C LEU A 63 6.47 3.68 -24.81
N SER A 64 6.97 2.46 -24.81
CA SER A 64 6.50 1.31 -25.59
C SER A 64 6.26 0.14 -24.63
N PHE A 65 5.49 -0.87 -25.06
CA PHE A 65 5.21 -2.04 -24.20
C PHE A 65 6.49 -2.74 -23.70
N GLY A 66 7.59 -2.69 -24.47
CA GLY A 66 8.86 -3.33 -24.12
C GLY A 66 9.72 -2.57 -23.08
N ASN A 67 9.53 -1.25 -22.96
CA ASN A 67 10.27 -0.42 -21.99
C ASN A 67 9.35 0.13 -20.88
N MET A 68 8.06 -0.23 -20.84
CA MET A 68 7.09 0.32 -19.88
C MET A 68 7.52 0.07 -18.44
N PHE A 69 7.78 -1.19 -18.09
CA PHE A 69 8.02 -1.61 -16.69
C PHE A 69 9.48 -1.77 -16.31
N TRP A 70 10.38 -1.89 -17.30
CA TRP A 70 11.81 -2.09 -17.06
C TRP A 70 12.64 -1.18 -17.96
N PRO A 71 13.64 -0.46 -17.42
CA PRO A 71 14.56 0.33 -18.22
C PRO A 71 15.46 -0.59 -19.06
N GLN A 72 15.68 -0.23 -20.31
CA GLN A 72 16.60 -0.93 -21.21
C GLN A 72 18.05 -0.50 -20.96
N ASP A 73 18.26 0.79 -20.66
CA ASP A 73 19.57 1.35 -20.35
C ASP A 73 19.49 2.17 -19.05
N PRO A 74 19.68 1.53 -17.88
CA PRO A 74 19.55 2.20 -16.59
C PRO A 74 20.68 3.23 -16.40
N THR A 75 20.30 4.48 -16.13
CA THR A 75 21.21 5.61 -15.95
C THR A 75 20.88 6.40 -14.68
N ASP A 76 21.90 7.06 -14.11
CA ASP A 76 21.78 8.01 -13.01
C ASP A 76 21.76 9.48 -13.49
N ALA A 77 21.77 9.74 -14.80
CA ALA A 77 21.83 11.09 -15.38
C ALA A 77 20.69 12.02 -14.91
N ALA A 78 19.50 11.46 -14.63
CA ALA A 78 18.39 12.21 -14.07
C ALA A 78 18.69 12.71 -12.64
N TYR A 79 19.38 11.89 -11.83
CA TYR A 79 19.81 12.28 -10.49
C TYR A 79 20.91 13.33 -10.54
N GLN A 80 21.87 13.20 -11.47
CA GLN A 80 22.91 14.21 -11.66
C GLN A 80 22.30 15.58 -11.99
N THR A 81 21.36 15.61 -12.95
CA THR A 81 20.60 16.83 -13.28
C THR A 81 19.84 17.41 -12.07
N ALA A 82 19.26 16.54 -11.25
CA ALA A 82 18.55 16.96 -10.04
C ALA A 82 19.49 17.53 -8.98
N PHE A 83 20.69 16.96 -8.80
CA PHE A 83 21.69 17.44 -7.84
C PHE A 83 22.40 18.72 -8.30
N ASP A 84 22.58 18.91 -9.61
CA ASP A 84 23.06 20.17 -10.20
C ASP A 84 22.04 21.32 -10.05
N SER A 85 20.78 20.98 -9.82
CA SER A 85 19.73 21.95 -9.51
C SER A 85 19.77 22.38 -8.04
N ASN A 86 19.07 23.47 -7.70
CA ASN A 86 18.92 23.94 -6.32
C ASN A 86 17.93 23.08 -5.49
N ILE A 87 17.97 21.75 -5.66
CA ILE A 87 17.05 20.78 -5.07
C ILE A 87 17.02 20.87 -3.54
N ALA A 88 18.19 21.12 -2.91
CA ALA A 88 18.28 21.27 -1.45
C ALA A 88 17.48 22.48 -0.95
N ARG A 89 17.51 23.60 -1.69
CA ARG A 89 16.76 24.80 -1.35
C ARG A 89 15.26 24.59 -1.54
N TRP A 90 14.86 23.94 -2.62
CA TRP A 90 13.44 23.61 -2.85
C TRP A 90 12.90 22.63 -1.81
N PHE A 91 13.68 21.60 -1.45
CA PHE A 91 13.32 20.67 -0.40
C PHE A 91 13.15 21.38 0.95
N PHE A 92 14.12 22.23 1.33
CA PHE A 92 14.03 22.98 2.58
C PHE A 92 12.81 23.91 2.62
N ASN A 93 12.55 24.63 1.52
CA ASN A 93 11.36 25.48 1.42
C ASN A 93 10.07 24.67 1.57
N SER A 94 9.96 23.51 0.92
CA SER A 94 8.79 22.63 1.03
C SER A 94 8.60 22.08 2.44
N VAL A 95 9.68 21.67 3.12
CA VAL A 95 9.62 21.22 4.52
C VAL A 95 9.16 22.35 5.44
N LEU A 96 9.73 23.54 5.26
CA LEU A 96 9.38 24.71 6.07
C LEU A 96 7.90 25.06 5.89
N VAL A 97 7.41 25.10 4.65
CA VAL A 97 5.99 25.33 4.36
C VAL A 97 5.12 24.24 4.99
N ALA A 98 5.47 22.96 4.85
CA ALA A 98 4.70 21.85 5.41
C ALA A 98 4.68 21.81 6.96
N LEU A 99 5.64 22.44 7.62
CA LEU A 99 5.68 22.54 9.09
C LEU A 99 4.92 23.76 9.62
N ILE A 100 4.86 24.83 8.85
CA ILE A 100 4.22 26.10 9.25
C ILE A 100 2.74 26.14 8.84
N TRP A 101 2.39 25.48 7.73
CA TRP A 101 1.05 25.45 7.15
C TRP A 101 0.27 24.22 7.63
#